data_AF-A0A1J1C8H8-F1
#
_entry.id   AF-A0A1J1C8H8-F1
#
_cell.length_a   1.000
_cell.length_b   1.000
_cell.length_c   1.000
_cell.angle_alpha   90.00
_cell.angle_beta   90.00
_cell.angle_gamma   90.00
#
_symmetry.space_group_name_H-M   'P 1'
#
loop_
_entity.id
_entity.type
_entity.pdbx_description
1 polymer ?
#
loop_
_entity_poly.entity_id
_entity_poly.type
_entity_poly.pdbx_seq_one_letter_code
_entity_poly.pdbx_strand_id
1 'polypeptide(L)'
;MSKVLFVAFLLMGILMIPFQSKAQVLGPCGQSPDEKATVTVKKDVVKESALKVNPIPLPGQRAIDFELTGVVGNEIKTVKLSDYQGKWRILCFFPAAFTFV
;
A
#
# COMPACT_ATOMS: atom_id res chain seq x y z
N MET A 1 -26.20 15.86 50.29
CA MET A 1 -26.40 15.86 48.82
C MET A 1 -25.14 16.15 47.98
N SER A 2 -24.18 16.97 48.42
CA SER A 2 -23.08 17.46 47.54
C SER A 2 -22.10 16.40 47.02
N LYS A 3 -21.71 15.40 47.82
CA LYS A 3 -20.70 14.39 47.40
C LYS A 3 -21.19 13.42 46.31
N VAL A 4 -22.47 13.05 46.34
CA VAL A 4 -23.07 12.14 45.33
C VAL A 4 -23.19 12.85 43.98
N LEU A 5 -23.52 14.14 44.00
CA LEU A 5 -23.58 14.97 42.81
C LEU A 5 -22.19 15.15 42.19
N PHE A 6 -21.15 15.35 43.01
CA PHE A 6 -19.78 15.51 42.53
C PHE A 6 -19.22 14.24 41.87
N VAL A 7 -19.53 13.06 42.43
CA VAL A 7 -19.14 11.77 41.83
C VAL A 7 -19.91 11.50 40.54
N ALA A 8 -21.19 11.88 40.46
CA ALA A 8 -21.98 11.77 39.24
C ALA A 8 -21.44 12.68 38.11
N PHE A 9 -21.02 13.91 38.43
CA PHE A 9 -20.38 14.80 37.45
C PHE A 9 -18.99 14.31 37.01
N LEU A 10 -18.21 13.69 37.90
CA LEU A 10 -16.93 13.09 37.55
C LEU A 10 -17.11 11.87 36.62
N LEU A 11 -18.08 11.01 36.91
CA LEU A 11 -18.37 9.81 36.11
C LEU A 11 -18.96 10.17 34.73
N MET A 12 -19.80 11.20 34.66
CA MET A 12 -20.37 11.67 33.39
C MET A 12 -19.35 12.45 32.54
N GLY A 13 -18.40 13.15 33.17
CA GLY A 13 -17.31 13.83 32.48
C GLY A 13 -16.30 12.88 31.81
N ILE A 14 -16.04 11.73 32.43
CA ILE A 14 -15.16 10.68 31.85
C ILE A 14 -15.83 9.97 30.66
N LEU A 15 -17.17 9.90 30.64
CA LEU A 15 -17.93 9.29 29.54
C LEU A 15 -18.03 10.19 28.28
N MET A 16 -17.70 11.48 28.39
CA MET A 16 -17.85 12.47 27.31
C MET A 16 -16.52 12.93 26.69
N ILE A 17 -15.40 12.27 26.98
CA ILE A 17 -14.15 12.55 26.29
C ILE A 17 -14.21 11.87 24.91
N PRO A 18 -14.24 12.61 23.78
CA PRO A 18 -14.02 11.99 22.49
C PRO A 18 -12.60 11.43 22.50
N PHE A 19 -12.48 10.10 22.43
CA PHE A 19 -11.21 9.42 22.21
C PHE A 19 -10.69 9.86 20.84
N GLN A 20 -9.94 10.97 20.83
CA GLN A 20 -9.27 11.48 19.65
C GLN A 20 -8.08 10.56 19.37
N SER A 21 -8.37 9.39 18.82
CA SER A 21 -7.36 8.54 18.21
C SER A 21 -6.86 9.27 16.97
N LYS A 22 -5.78 10.05 17.11
CA LYS A 22 -4.88 10.32 15.98
C LYS A 22 -4.12 9.04 15.65
N ALA A 23 -4.85 8.02 15.21
CA ALA A 23 -4.24 6.99 14.40
C ALA A 23 -3.86 7.68 13.10
N GLN A 24 -2.57 7.96 12.90
CA GLN A 24 -2.06 8.26 11.57
C GLN A 24 -2.23 6.98 10.76
N VAL A 25 -3.43 6.78 10.22
CA VAL A 25 -3.63 5.87 9.11
C VAL A 25 -2.76 6.45 8.00
N LEU A 26 -1.63 5.79 7.73
CA LEU A 26 -0.85 6.02 6.53
C LEU A 26 -1.87 6.00 5.39
N GLY A 27 -2.09 7.15 4.75
CA GLY A 27 -3.26 7.40 3.91
C GLY A 27 -3.50 6.28 2.89
N PRO A 28 -4.72 6.15 2.34
CA PRO A 28 -5.05 5.07 1.42
C PRO A 28 -4.03 5.02 0.27
N CYS A 29 -3.18 4.00 0.29
CA CYS A 29 -2.28 3.68 -0.81
C CYS A 29 -3.16 3.14 -1.95
N GLY A 30 -3.50 3.99 -2.92
CA GLY A 30 -4.27 3.55 -4.08
C GLY A 30 -5.39 4.47 -4.56
N GLN A 31 -5.23 5.80 -4.51
CA GLN A 31 -6.09 6.64 -5.36
C GLN A 31 -5.76 6.32 -6.83
N SER A 32 -6.75 5.85 -7.61
CA SER A 32 -6.63 5.60 -9.04
C SER A 32 -6.27 6.89 -9.77
N PRO A 33 -5.34 6.89 -10.72
CA PRO A 33 -5.21 8.01 -11.64
C PRO A 33 -6.21 7.79 -12.76
N ASP A 34 -7.46 8.15 -12.52
CA ASP A 34 -8.34 8.58 -13.62
C ASP A 34 -7.97 10.04 -13.95
N GLU A 35 -6.69 10.29 -14.25
CA GLU A 35 -6.23 11.54 -14.84
C GLU A 35 -5.18 11.22 -15.90
N LYS A 36 -5.66 11.30 -17.14
CA LYS A 36 -4.95 11.18 -18.40
C LYS A 36 -3.80 12.19 -18.47
N ALA A 37 -2.61 11.82 -18.01
CA ALA A 37 -1.39 12.54 -18.35
C ALA A 37 -1.02 12.26 -19.81
N THR A 38 -1.43 13.18 -20.68
CA THR A 38 -0.93 13.29 -22.05
C THR A 38 0.51 13.78 -21.95
N VAL A 39 1.49 12.91 -22.16
CA VAL A 39 2.89 13.31 -22.34
C VAL A 39 3.31 12.94 -23.76
N THR A 40 3.19 13.93 -24.66
CA THR A 40 3.89 13.94 -25.95
C THR A 40 5.39 14.01 -25.70
N VAL A 41 6.12 12.96 -26.09
CA VAL A 41 7.58 13.00 -26.22
C VAL A 41 7.94 12.63 -27.66
N LYS A 42 8.42 13.61 -28.43
CA LYS A 42 9.19 13.36 -29.66
C LYS A 42 10.66 13.18 -29.31
N LYS A 43 11.29 12.27 -30.07
CA LYS A 43 12.71 11.88 -30.11
C LYS A 43 13.66 13.07 -30.01
N ASP A 44 14.81 12.89 -29.37
CA ASP A 44 16.11 12.90 -30.05
C ASP A 44 17.21 12.26 -29.19
N VAL A 45 18.23 11.79 -29.90
CA VAL A 45 19.19 10.75 -29.54
C VAL A 45 20.26 11.24 -28.55
N VAL A 46 20.43 10.53 -27.43
CA VAL A 46 21.73 10.37 -26.75
C VAL A 46 21.93 8.89 -26.43
N LYS A 47 22.95 8.31 -27.05
CA LYS A 47 23.42 6.94 -26.86
C LYS A 47 24.48 6.95 -25.76
N GLU A 48 24.04 6.73 -24.54
CA GLU A 48 24.83 6.29 -23.39
C GLU A 48 23.90 5.32 -22.67
N SER A 49 24.31 4.06 -22.50
CA SER A 49 23.51 3.03 -21.85
C SER A 49 23.40 3.32 -20.35
N ALA A 50 22.60 4.32 -20.00
CA ALA A 50 22.19 4.58 -18.64
C ALA A 50 21.50 3.31 -18.13
N LEU A 51 22.19 2.60 -17.24
CA LEU A 51 21.59 1.58 -16.38
C LEU A 51 20.26 2.15 -15.88
N LYS A 52 19.14 1.64 -16.40
CA LYS A 52 17.82 1.86 -15.81
C LYS A 52 17.90 1.23 -14.43
N VAL A 53 18.28 2.01 -13.43
CA VAL A 53 18.16 1.63 -12.04
C VAL A 53 16.67 1.42 -11.81
N ASN A 54 16.28 0.16 -11.63
CA ASN A 54 14.95 -0.16 -11.13
C ASN A 54 14.82 0.56 -9.79
N PRO A 55 13.85 1.48 -9.64
CA PRO A 55 13.73 2.27 -8.43
C PRO A 55 13.52 1.34 -7.24
N ILE A 56 14.24 1.60 -6.15
CA ILE A 56 14.04 0.88 -4.89
C ILE A 56 12.65 1.25 -4.39
N PRO A 57 11.75 0.28 -4.15
CA PRO A 57 10.41 0.59 -3.68
C PRO A 57 10.47 1.21 -2.28
N LEU A 58 9.87 2.39 -2.13
CA LEU A 58 9.81 3.12 -0.87
C LEU A 58 8.43 2.98 -0.23
N PRO A 59 8.32 2.86 1.11
CA PRO A 59 7.04 2.83 1.81
C PRO A 59 6.19 4.08 1.52
N GLY A 60 4.87 3.90 1.45
CA GLY A 60 3.90 4.99 1.19
C GLY A 60 3.82 5.43 -0.28
N GLN A 61 4.72 4.97 -1.15
CA GLN A 61 4.58 5.11 -2.60
C GLN A 61 3.70 3.98 -3.15
N ARG A 62 3.09 4.22 -4.31
CA ARG A 62 2.38 3.17 -5.03
C ARG A 62 3.38 2.07 -5.40
N ALA A 63 3.04 0.82 -5.09
CA ALA A 63 3.80 -0.33 -5.53
C ALA A 63 3.91 -0.36 -7.06
N ILE A 64 5.10 -0.70 -7.56
CA ILE A 64 5.38 -0.84 -9.00
C ILE A 64 4.54 -2.00 -9.51
N ASP A 65 3.74 -1.75 -10.55
CA ASP A 65 2.94 -2.81 -11.16
C ASP A 65 3.85 -3.79 -11.91
N PHE A 66 3.49 -5.07 -11.87
CA PHE A 66 4.20 -6.13 -12.56
C PHE A 66 3.23 -7.18 -13.06
N GLU A 67 3.67 -7.94 -14.06
CA GLU A 67 2.95 -9.06 -14.64
C GLU A 67 3.89 -10.26 -14.69
N LEU A 68 3.44 -11.38 -14.13
CA LEU A 68 4.22 -12.60 -14.03
C LEU A 68 3.34 -13.80 -14.34
N THR A 69 3.96 -14.87 -14.82
CA THR A 69 3.30 -16.17 -14.92
C THR A 69 3.56 -16.96 -13.63
N GLY A 70 2.51 -17.48 -13.01
CA GLY A 70 2.59 -18.23 -11.76
C GLY A 70 1.66 -19.43 -11.75
N VAL A 71 1.91 -20.34 -10.80
CA VAL A 71 1.04 -21.49 -10.56
C VAL A 71 0.00 -21.12 -9.49
N VAL A 72 -1.28 -21.23 -9.83
CA VAL A 72 -2.40 -20.99 -8.91
C VAL A 72 -3.24 -22.27 -8.84
N GLY A 73 -3.11 -23.00 -7.73
CA GLY A 73 -3.64 -24.36 -7.63
C GLY A 73 -2.88 -25.31 -8.56
N ASN A 74 -3.58 -25.87 -9.56
CA ASN A 74 -3.00 -26.77 -10.56
C ASN A 74 -2.91 -26.14 -11.97
N GLU A 75 -3.11 -24.83 -12.07
CA GLU A 75 -3.13 -24.11 -13.34
C GLU A 75 -2.02 -23.07 -13.42
N ILE A 76 -1.50 -22.85 -14.62
CA ILE A 76 -0.58 -21.75 -14.93
C ILE A 76 -1.43 -20.54 -15.31
N LYS A 77 -1.27 -19.43 -14.60
CA LYS A 77 -1.99 -18.18 -14.82
C LYS A 77 -1.04 -17.01 -14.90
N THR A 78 -1.40 -16.04 -15.74
CA THR A 78 -0.80 -14.72 -15.70
C THR A 78 -1.43 -13.92 -14.57
N VAL A 79 -0.60 -13.34 -13.71
CA VAL A 79 -1.01 -12.59 -12.52
C VAL A 79 -0.43 -11.18 -12.61
N LYS A 80 -1.27 -10.16 -12.44
CA LYS A 80 -0.84 -8.76 -12.34
C LYS A 80 -1.09 -8.21 -10.94
N LEU A 81 -0.20 -7.34 -10.46
CA LEU A 81 -0.41 -6.68 -9.17
C LEU A 81 -1.61 -5.73 -9.21
N SER A 82 -1.90 -5.13 -10.37
CA SER A 82 -3.08 -4.27 -10.59
C SER A 82 -4.43 -4.98 -10.56
N ASP A 83 -4.50 -6.30 -10.81
CA ASP A 83 -5.77 -7.08 -10.71
C ASP A 83 -6.30 -7.16 -9.26
N TYR A 84 -5.50 -6.68 -8.32
CA TYR A 84 -5.62 -6.92 -6.90
C TYR A 84 -5.88 -5.67 -6.07
N GLN A 85 -6.13 -4.54 -6.72
CA GLN A 85 -6.49 -3.27 -6.08
C GLN A 85 -7.67 -3.41 -5.10
N GLY A 86 -7.68 -2.57 -4.07
CA GLY A 86 -8.76 -2.54 -3.07
C GLY A 86 -8.74 -3.68 -2.05
N LYS A 87 -7.77 -4.60 -2.09
CA LYS A 87 -7.53 -5.56 -1.00
C LYS A 87 -6.06 -5.60 -0.61
N TRP A 88 -5.81 -5.93 0.65
CA TRP A 88 -4.45 -6.13 1.16
C TRP A 88 -3.75 -7.28 0.44
N ARG A 89 -2.45 -7.14 0.19
CA ARG A 89 -1.58 -8.14 -0.44
C ARG A 89 -0.25 -8.21 0.31
N ILE A 90 0.33 -9.41 0.33
CA ILE A 90 1.68 -9.67 0.83
C ILE A 90 2.47 -10.24 -0.35
N LEU A 91 3.65 -9.68 -0.60
CA LEU A 91 4.58 -10.14 -1.63
C LEU A 91 5.87 -10.61 -0.98
N CYS A 92 6.24 -11.86 -1.21
CA CYS A 92 7.45 -12.46 -0.65
C CYS A 92 8.36 -12.94 -1.79
N PHE A 93 9.62 -12.52 -1.77
CA PHE A 93 10.65 -13.04 -2.65
C PHE A 93 11.47 -14.07 -1.90
N PHE A 94 11.66 -15.23 -2.50
CA PHE A 94 12.52 -16.29 -1.98
C PHE A 94 13.68 -16.53 -2.97
N PRO A 95 14.88 -16.89 -2.50
CA PRO A 95 16.08 -16.87 -3.34
C PRO A 95 16.14 -17.98 -4.37
N ALA A 96 15.70 -19.20 -4.03
CA ALA A 96 15.69 -20.34 -4.93
C ALA A 96 14.74 -21.44 -4.44
N ALA A 97 14.20 -22.22 -5.37
CA ALA A 97 13.50 -23.47 -5.05
C ALA A 97 14.52 -24.63 -4.97
N PHE A 98 14.19 -25.70 -4.23
CA PHE A 98 14.99 -26.92 -4.11
C PHE A 98 16.43 -26.70 -3.60
N THR A 99 16.57 -26.02 -2.47
CA THR A 99 17.84 -25.97 -1.75
C THR A 99 18.14 -27.32 -1.08
N PHE A 100 19.43 -27.61 -0.86
CA PHE A 100 19.91 -28.93 -0.42
C PHE A 100 19.21 -29.48 0.83
N VAL A 101 18.90 -30.78 0.77
CA VAL A 101 18.40 -31.63 1.85
C VAL A 101 19.46 -32.67 2.18
#